data_AF-C4XLS0-F1
#
_entry.id   AF-C4XLS0-F1
#
_cell.length_a   1.000
_cell.length_b   1.000
_cell.length_c   1.000
_cell.angle_alpha   90.00
_cell.angle_beta   90.00
_cell.angle_gamma   90.00
#
_symmetry.space_group_name_H-M   'P 1'
#
loop_
_entity.id
_entity.type
_entity.pdbx_description
1 polymer ?
#
loop_
_entity_poly.entity_id
_entity_poly.type
_entity_poly.pdbx_seq_one_letter_code
_entity_poly.pdbx_strand_id
1 'polypeptide(L)'
;MTILPEILGCYQSEKREKMGGQGGSGRGFVQRIDWLAMKLGPARIVIFPLDEKHLPMPLQKIVTPEEFLRHFVPAPLLYSERIAPAALVLARLLRDVGPGLDHKTLPPPEQALFLVILAALAAAGRPDSGEDALAVLQSSGAATAEGQKLAINAFGISLRKSGDFDGAANYYRKALELSPHDERLMFNLARTLYEKGDAAGCRTLLEKAVAADPDFAEAKAFLRYLARHAKPAGVEDFPDITI
;
A
#
# COMPACT_ATOMS: atom_id res chain seq x y z
N MET A 1 10.76 4.34 -26.31
CA MET A 1 9.71 5.19 -25.71
C MET A 1 9.95 5.24 -24.21
N THR A 2 10.21 6.42 -23.65
CA THR A 2 10.39 6.63 -22.20
C THR A 2 9.01 6.70 -21.53
N ILE A 3 8.75 5.75 -20.64
CA ILE A 3 7.48 5.59 -19.93
C ILE A 3 7.29 6.78 -18.99
N LEU A 4 6.07 7.34 -18.92
CA LEU A 4 5.73 8.38 -17.96
C LEU A 4 5.89 7.85 -16.52
N PRO A 5 6.40 8.65 -15.59
CA PRO A 5 6.34 8.31 -14.19
C PRO A 5 4.91 8.00 -13.74
N GLU A 6 4.75 6.97 -12.93
CA GLU A 6 3.45 6.56 -12.36
C GLU A 6 3.53 6.69 -10.84
N ILE A 7 2.63 7.45 -10.22
CA ILE A 7 2.53 7.53 -8.76
C ILE A 7 2.04 6.19 -8.23
N LEU A 8 2.84 5.56 -7.37
CA LEU A 8 2.52 4.26 -6.75
C LEU A 8 1.83 4.39 -5.39
N GLY A 9 1.82 5.59 -4.81
CA GLY A 9 1.25 5.89 -3.50
C GLY A 9 2.29 6.16 -2.41
N CYS A 10 1.84 6.19 -1.16
CA CYS A 10 2.69 6.39 0.00
C CYS A 10 3.11 5.06 0.64
N TYR A 11 4.31 5.05 1.23
CA TYR A 11 4.95 3.87 1.82
C TYR A 11 5.74 4.24 3.06
N GLN A 12 6.12 3.25 3.86
CA GLN A 12 6.85 3.43 5.12
C GLN A 12 7.99 2.41 5.17
N SER A 13 9.13 2.85 5.68
CA SER A 13 10.26 1.98 5.99
C SER A 13 10.68 2.18 7.44
N GLU A 14 11.25 1.15 8.04
CA GLU A 14 11.87 1.22 9.36
C GLU A 14 13.40 1.17 9.24
N LYS A 15 14.08 2.13 9.87
CA LYS A 15 15.53 2.10 10.07
C LYS A 15 15.82 1.80 11.53
N ARG A 16 16.49 0.67 11.79
CA ARG A 16 16.96 0.31 13.13
C ARG A 16 18.36 0.84 13.34
N GLU A 17 18.54 1.72 14.30
CA GLU A 17 19.86 2.19 14.71
C GLU A 17 20.19 1.65 16.11
N LYS A 18 21.39 1.10 16.25
CA LYS A 18 21.95 0.75 17.57
C LYS A 18 22.76 1.94 18.07
N MET A 19 22.33 2.53 19.18
CA MET A 19 23.10 3.57 19.84
C MET A 19 24.04 2.91 20.86
N GLY A 20 25.35 2.91 20.59
CA GLY A 20 26.36 2.46 21.56
C GLY A 20 27.73 2.24 20.95
N GLY A 21 28.68 3.12 21.31
CA GLY A 21 30.11 2.82 21.20
C GLY A 21 30.47 1.59 22.03
N GLN A 22 31.63 0.99 21.72
CA GLN A 22 32.15 -0.21 22.37
C GLN A 22 31.97 -0.16 23.90
N GLY A 23 31.02 -0.94 24.44
CA GLY A 23 30.97 -1.25 25.88
C GLY A 23 29.62 -1.15 26.61
N GLY A 24 28.54 -0.65 26.01
CA GLY A 24 27.23 -0.54 26.70
C GLY A 24 26.07 -1.16 25.94
N SER A 25 25.16 -1.84 26.66
CA SER A 25 23.90 -2.38 26.13
C SER A 25 22.99 -1.25 25.61
N GLY A 26 23.23 -0.89 24.35
CA GLY A 26 22.53 0.18 23.65
C GLY A 26 21.06 -0.14 23.41
N ARG A 27 20.16 0.77 23.82
CA ARG A 27 18.77 0.76 23.37
C ARG A 27 18.76 1.03 21.86
N GLY A 28 18.25 0.09 21.08
CA GLY A 28 17.97 0.33 19.66
C GLY A 28 16.78 1.26 19.51
N PHE A 29 16.87 2.26 18.64
CA PHE A 29 15.72 3.08 18.24
C PHE A 29 15.31 2.71 16.81
N VAL A 30 14.00 2.61 16.59
CA VAL A 30 13.41 2.36 15.27
C VAL A 30 12.89 3.70 14.75
N GLN A 31 13.57 4.25 13.74
CA GLN A 31 13.08 5.43 13.04
C GLN A 31 12.18 4.98 11.89
N ARG A 32 10.92 5.42 11.90
CA ARG A 32 10.00 5.26 10.77
C ARG A 32 10.15 6.43 9.83
N ILE A 33 10.22 6.14 8.54
CA ILE A 33 10.30 7.14 7.48
C ILE A 33 9.15 6.89 6.52
N ASP A 34 8.42 7.95 6.20
CA ASP A 34 7.33 7.92 5.23
C ASP A 34 7.83 8.40 3.87
N TRP A 35 7.28 7.82 2.81
CA TRP A 35 7.74 7.99 1.45
C TRP A 35 6.55 8.18 0.50
N LEU A 36 6.72 9.02 -0.51
CA LEU A 36 5.96 8.95 -1.76
C LEU A 36 6.79 8.16 -2.77
N ALA A 37 6.20 7.16 -3.42
CA ALA A 37 6.87 6.36 -4.43
C ALA A 37 6.29 6.59 -5.82
N MET A 38 7.17 6.67 -6.83
CA MET A 38 6.80 6.76 -8.23
C MET A 38 7.61 5.76 -9.06
N LYS A 39 6.94 5.04 -9.95
CA LYS A 39 7.59 4.11 -10.88
C LYS A 39 8.11 4.88 -12.08
N LEU A 40 9.40 4.73 -12.39
CA LEU A 40 10.04 5.34 -13.57
C LEU A 40 10.13 4.39 -14.77
N GLY A 41 9.83 3.11 -14.56
CA GLY A 41 9.92 2.05 -15.56
C GLY A 41 9.86 0.65 -14.93
N PRO A 42 10.16 -0.42 -15.68
CA PRO A 42 10.06 -1.80 -15.19
C PRO A 42 11.07 -2.14 -14.10
N ALA A 43 12.21 -1.43 -14.03
CA ALA A 43 13.32 -1.75 -13.15
C ALA A 43 13.68 -0.64 -12.15
N ARG A 44 12.94 0.48 -12.13
CA ARG A 44 13.30 1.66 -11.33
C ARG A 44 12.07 2.27 -10.68
N ILE A 45 12.15 2.45 -9.37
CA ILE A 45 11.20 3.22 -8.56
C ILE A 45 11.98 4.35 -7.90
N VAL A 46 11.46 5.57 -8.00
CA VAL A 46 11.97 6.71 -7.23
C VAL A 46 11.11 6.89 -5.99
N ILE A 47 11.76 7.18 -4.86
CA ILE A 47 11.10 7.46 -3.58
C ILE A 47 11.53 8.83 -3.07
N PHE A 48 10.56 9.54 -2.51
CA PHE A 48 10.72 10.86 -1.91
C PHE A 48 10.28 10.79 -0.45
N PRO A 49 11.14 11.13 0.53
CA PRO A 49 10.75 11.14 1.92
C PRO A 49 9.73 12.24 2.17
N LEU A 50 8.82 11.98 3.09
CA LEU A 50 7.86 12.98 3.56
C LEU A 50 8.42 13.70 4.79
N ASP A 51 8.15 15.00 4.91
CA ASP A 51 8.49 15.80 6.08
C ASP A 51 7.52 15.54 7.26
N GLU A 52 7.68 16.26 8.36
CA GLU A 52 6.81 16.15 9.55
C GLU A 52 5.34 16.52 9.26
N LYS A 53 5.08 17.26 8.20
CA LYS A 53 3.73 17.61 7.71
C LYS A 53 3.23 16.62 6.67
N HIS A 54 3.98 15.54 6.41
CA HIS A 54 3.74 14.53 5.41
C HIS A 54 3.77 15.06 3.97
N LEU A 55 4.51 16.15 3.73
CA LEU A 55 4.71 16.71 2.40
C LEU A 55 5.95 16.09 1.75
N PRO A 56 5.88 15.71 0.46
CA PRO A 56 7.00 15.08 -0.20
C PRO A 56 8.15 16.08 -0.43
N MET A 57 9.35 15.69 -0.03
CA MET A 57 10.56 16.50 -0.22
C MET A 57 11.29 16.11 -1.51
N PRO A 58 11.92 17.05 -2.23
CA PRO A 58 12.65 16.77 -3.47
C PRO A 58 13.98 16.02 -3.26
N LEU A 59 14.19 15.39 -2.09
CA LEU A 59 15.29 14.48 -1.84
C LEU A 59 14.92 13.10 -2.42
N GLN A 60 15.57 12.65 -3.49
CA GLN A 60 15.20 11.41 -4.16
C GLN A 60 16.19 10.27 -3.95
N LYS A 61 15.67 9.05 -3.82
CA LYS A 61 16.45 7.81 -3.95
C LYS A 61 15.80 6.92 -5.00
N ILE A 62 16.62 6.26 -5.82
CA ILE A 62 16.14 5.24 -6.77
C ILE A 62 16.42 3.87 -6.18
N VAL A 63 15.41 3.00 -6.22
CA VAL A 63 15.46 1.62 -5.76
C VAL A 63 14.93 0.67 -6.83
N THR A 64 15.35 -0.59 -6.76
CA THR A 64 14.79 -1.65 -7.59
C THR A 64 13.40 -2.07 -7.07
N PRO A 65 12.53 -2.65 -7.91
CA PRO A 65 11.25 -3.20 -7.44
C PRO A 65 11.40 -4.27 -6.36
N GLU A 66 12.45 -5.09 -6.41
CA GLU A 66 12.69 -6.11 -5.38
C GLU A 66 13.01 -5.49 -4.02
N GLU A 67 13.96 -4.53 -3.98
CA GLU A 67 14.28 -3.80 -2.76
C GLU A 67 13.07 -3.04 -2.22
N PHE A 68 12.29 -2.45 -3.11
CA PHE A 68 11.09 -1.71 -2.76
C PHE A 68 10.08 -2.62 -2.04
N LEU A 69 9.75 -3.77 -2.62
CA LEU A 69 8.83 -4.73 -2.02
C LEU A 69 9.34 -5.31 -0.71
N ARG A 70 10.67 -5.42 -0.54
CA ARG A 70 11.29 -5.97 0.68
C ARG A 70 11.30 -4.99 1.86
N HIS A 71 11.42 -3.69 1.59
CA HIS A 71 11.72 -2.69 2.63
C HIS A 71 10.64 -1.62 2.83
N PHE A 72 9.67 -1.53 1.93
CA PHE A 72 8.67 -0.47 1.92
C PHE A 72 7.27 -1.06 2.03
N VAL A 73 6.56 -0.67 3.10
CA VAL A 73 5.19 -1.09 3.37
C VAL A 73 4.25 0.03 2.94
N PRO A 74 3.27 -0.20 2.05
CA PRO A 74 2.36 0.84 1.62
C PRO A 74 1.56 1.41 2.80
N ALA A 75 1.36 2.72 2.77
CA ALA A 75 0.57 3.53 3.67
C ALA A 75 -0.56 4.20 2.89
N PRO A 76 -1.62 3.46 2.56
CA PRO A 76 -2.66 3.98 1.68
C PRO A 76 -3.44 5.14 2.33
N LEU A 77 -3.63 5.13 3.66
CA LEU A 77 -4.23 6.25 4.41
C LEU A 77 -3.42 7.54 4.25
N LEU A 78 -2.10 7.44 4.32
CA LEU A 78 -1.21 8.58 4.17
C LEU A 78 -1.35 9.21 2.78
N TYR A 79 -1.47 8.36 1.75
CA TYR A 79 -1.73 8.82 0.40
C TYR A 79 -3.11 9.48 0.28
N SER A 80 -4.18 8.80 0.73
CA SER A 80 -5.56 9.27 0.56
C SER A 80 -5.84 10.57 1.33
N GLU A 81 -5.23 10.76 2.50
CA GLU A 81 -5.47 11.93 3.34
C GLU A 81 -4.56 13.12 3.01
N ARG A 82 -3.36 12.87 2.48
CA ARG A 82 -2.35 13.93 2.27
C ARG A 82 -2.01 14.21 0.82
N ILE A 83 -1.81 13.16 0.02
CA ILE A 83 -1.28 13.31 -1.34
C ILE A 83 -2.40 13.38 -2.38
N ALA A 84 -3.43 12.53 -2.26
CA ALA A 84 -4.53 12.49 -3.22
C ALA A 84 -5.28 13.82 -3.36
N PRO A 85 -5.60 14.56 -2.28
CA PRO A 85 -6.25 15.86 -2.41
C PRO A 85 -5.37 16.89 -3.15
N ALA A 86 -4.07 16.94 -2.83
CA ALA A 86 -3.12 17.82 -3.49
C ALA A 86 -2.96 17.47 -4.98
N ALA A 87 -2.93 16.17 -5.32
CA ALA A 87 -2.86 15.70 -6.69
C ALA A 87 -4.08 16.15 -7.52
N LEU A 88 -5.28 16.07 -6.93
CA LEU A 88 -6.52 16.51 -7.57
C LEU A 88 -6.52 18.02 -7.83
N VAL A 89 -6.16 18.82 -6.83
CA VAL A 89 -6.11 20.28 -6.94
C VAL A 89 -5.05 20.70 -7.96
N LEU A 90 -3.84 20.12 -7.88
CA LEU A 90 -2.76 20.41 -8.81
C LEU A 90 -3.13 20.05 -10.26
N ALA A 91 -3.76 18.90 -10.48
CA ALA A 91 -4.22 18.49 -11.82
C ALA A 91 -5.27 19.44 -12.39
N ARG A 92 -6.13 20.01 -11.53
CA ARG A 92 -7.09 21.04 -11.94
C ARG A 92 -6.39 22.36 -12.28
N LEU A 93 -5.46 22.82 -11.44
CA LEU A 93 -4.72 24.06 -11.67
C LEU A 93 -3.88 24.01 -12.96
N LEU A 94 -3.17 22.91 -13.20
CA LEU A 94 -2.39 22.73 -14.44
C LEU A 94 -3.27 22.68 -15.70
N ARG A 95 -4.52 22.20 -15.57
CA ARG A 95 -5.48 22.20 -16.67
C ARG A 95 -6.06 23.60 -16.93
N ASP A 96 -6.42 24.31 -15.87
CA ASP A 96 -7.15 25.58 -15.96
C ASP A 96 -6.21 26.76 -16.26
N VAL A 97 -5.00 26.76 -15.66
CA VAL A 97 -3.98 27.81 -15.81
C VAL A 97 -2.97 27.47 -16.92
N GLY A 98 -2.71 26.18 -17.14
CA GLY A 98 -1.78 25.69 -18.16
C GLY A 98 -0.37 25.37 -17.62
N PRO A 99 0.53 24.90 -18.50
CA PRO A 99 1.84 24.37 -18.13
C PRO A 99 2.83 25.42 -17.60
N GLY A 100 2.54 26.72 -17.77
CA GLY A 100 3.32 27.84 -17.24
C GLY A 100 2.99 28.22 -15.80
N LEU A 101 2.21 27.40 -15.09
CA LEU A 101 1.84 27.61 -13.69
C LEU A 101 3.08 27.85 -12.81
N ASP A 102 3.16 29.03 -12.17
CA ASP A 102 4.23 29.32 -11.23
C ASP A 102 4.02 28.53 -9.94
N HIS A 103 4.78 27.44 -9.80
CA HIS A 103 4.74 26.57 -8.64
C HIS A 103 5.03 27.28 -7.31
N LYS A 104 5.70 28.44 -7.32
CA LYS A 104 6.00 29.20 -6.10
C LYS A 104 4.77 29.85 -5.47
N THR A 105 3.70 29.97 -6.25
CA THR A 105 2.42 30.56 -5.80
C THR A 105 1.44 29.52 -5.29
N LEU A 106 1.77 28.23 -5.44
CA LEU A 106 0.90 27.13 -5.02
C LEU A 106 0.88 27.01 -3.49
N PRO A 107 -0.25 26.53 -2.92
CA PRO A 107 -0.25 26.14 -1.52
C PRO A 107 0.78 25.00 -1.29
N PRO A 108 1.30 24.86 -0.06
CA PRO A 108 2.42 23.97 0.22
C PRO A 108 2.24 22.50 -0.25
N PRO A 109 1.06 21.86 -0.11
CA PRO A 109 0.87 20.49 -0.57
C PRO A 109 1.01 20.33 -2.09
N GLU A 110 0.36 21.20 -2.87
CA GLU A 110 0.42 21.19 -4.32
C GLU A 110 1.81 21.56 -4.81
N GLN A 111 2.46 22.54 -4.16
CA GLN A 111 3.83 22.92 -4.46
C GLN A 111 4.79 21.76 -4.26
N ALA A 112 4.75 21.11 -3.09
CA ALA A 112 5.62 19.99 -2.75
C ALA A 112 5.42 18.82 -3.73
N LEU A 113 4.16 18.46 -4.00
CA LEU A 113 3.83 17.40 -4.94
C LEU A 113 4.29 17.74 -6.37
N PHE A 114 4.09 18.98 -6.81
CA PHE A 114 4.52 19.39 -8.15
C PHE A 114 6.04 19.27 -8.29
N LEU A 115 6.81 19.74 -7.31
CA LEU A 115 8.27 19.66 -7.31
C LEU A 115 8.79 18.22 -7.41
N VAL A 116 8.20 17.26 -6.69
CA VAL A 116 8.65 15.86 -6.78
C VAL A 116 8.21 15.18 -8.07
N ILE A 117 7.09 15.59 -8.67
CA ILE A 117 6.70 15.11 -10.01
C ILE A 117 7.70 15.60 -11.06
N LEU A 118 8.11 16.87 -10.99
CA LEU A 118 9.15 17.42 -11.87
C LEU A 118 10.49 16.67 -11.68
N ALA A 119 10.88 16.40 -10.43
CA ALA A 119 12.08 15.61 -10.14
C ALA A 119 11.99 14.18 -10.71
N ALA A 120 10.83 13.53 -10.60
CA ALA A 120 10.60 12.20 -11.17
C ALA A 120 10.65 12.20 -12.71
N LEU A 121 10.11 13.24 -13.35
CA LEU A 121 10.20 13.44 -14.80
C LEU A 121 11.65 13.59 -15.25
N ALA A 122 12.42 14.44 -14.57
CA ALA A 122 13.85 14.60 -14.83
C ALA A 122 14.60 13.27 -14.65
N ALA A 123 14.32 12.51 -13.59
CA ALA A 123 14.91 11.18 -13.34
C ALA A 123 14.52 10.13 -14.40
N ALA A 124 13.38 10.30 -15.06
CA ALA A 124 12.92 9.49 -16.18
C ALA A 124 13.51 9.95 -17.54
N GLY A 125 14.25 11.06 -17.59
CA GLY A 125 14.75 11.65 -18.84
C GLY A 125 13.63 12.27 -19.68
N ARG A 126 12.58 12.77 -19.01
CA ARG A 126 11.45 13.48 -19.63
C ARG A 126 11.59 14.99 -19.37
N PRO A 127 10.98 15.84 -20.22
CA PRO A 127 10.84 17.24 -19.87
C PRO A 127 10.11 17.38 -18.53
N ASP A 128 10.68 18.15 -17.62
CA ASP A 128 10.11 18.52 -16.33
C ASP A 128 9.16 19.71 -16.52
N SER A 129 8.17 19.52 -17.39
CA SER A 129 7.18 20.53 -17.77
C SER A 129 5.87 20.36 -17.00
N GLY A 130 5.09 21.43 -16.89
CA GLY A 130 3.73 21.36 -16.35
C GLY A 130 2.79 20.46 -17.19
N GLU A 131 3.05 20.33 -18.49
CA GLU A 131 2.29 19.46 -19.39
C GLU A 131 2.56 17.98 -19.06
N ASP A 132 3.82 17.60 -18.91
CA ASP A 132 4.20 16.25 -18.50
C ASP A 132 3.75 15.95 -17.07
N ALA A 133 3.80 16.93 -16.17
CA ALA A 133 3.30 16.76 -14.81
C ALA A 133 1.78 16.51 -14.79
N LEU A 134 1.02 17.22 -15.62
CA LEU A 134 -0.41 16.95 -15.80
C LEU A 134 -0.63 15.54 -16.38
N ALA A 135 0.18 15.11 -17.35
CA ALA A 135 0.11 13.77 -17.90
C ALA A 135 0.42 12.68 -16.86
N VAL A 136 1.40 12.91 -15.96
CA VAL A 136 1.68 12.02 -14.82
C VAL A 136 0.46 11.94 -13.89
N LEU A 137 -0.14 13.06 -13.54
CA LEU A 137 -1.31 13.10 -12.65
C LEU A 137 -2.54 12.40 -13.26
N GLN A 138 -2.72 12.50 -14.58
CA GLN A 138 -3.83 11.85 -15.29
C GLN A 138 -3.61 10.35 -15.50
N SER A 139 -2.37 9.94 -15.78
CA SER A 139 -2.02 8.53 -16.00
C SER A 139 -1.85 7.74 -14.71
N SER A 140 -1.57 8.42 -13.60
CA SER A 140 -1.47 7.81 -12.28
C SER A 140 -2.84 7.38 -11.77
N GLY A 141 -3.24 6.16 -12.14
CA GLY A 141 -4.45 5.52 -11.64
C GLY A 141 -4.51 5.45 -10.11
N ALA A 142 -3.39 5.58 -9.40
CA ALA A 142 -3.34 5.68 -7.93
C ALA A 142 -4.09 6.90 -7.36
N ALA A 143 -4.37 7.95 -8.15
CA ALA A 143 -5.26 9.03 -7.75
C ALA A 143 -6.75 8.62 -7.81
N THR A 144 -7.07 7.48 -8.42
CA THR A 144 -8.42 6.90 -8.47
C THR A 144 -8.58 5.84 -7.39
N ALA A 145 -9.82 5.67 -6.91
CA ALA A 145 -10.15 4.59 -5.97
C ALA A 145 -9.77 3.20 -6.53
N GLU A 146 -9.91 3.01 -7.85
CA GLU A 146 -9.60 1.74 -8.50
C GLU A 146 -8.09 1.44 -8.53
N GLY A 147 -7.25 2.42 -8.85
CA GLY A 147 -5.81 2.21 -8.83
C GLY A 147 -5.26 2.00 -7.42
N GLN A 148 -5.86 2.63 -6.39
CA GLN A 148 -5.52 2.33 -5.00
C GLN A 148 -5.88 0.89 -4.63
N LYS A 149 -7.08 0.42 -5.02
CA LYS A 149 -7.50 -0.97 -4.81
C LYS A 149 -6.57 -1.96 -5.49
N LEU A 150 -6.15 -1.69 -6.72
CA LEU A 150 -5.20 -2.52 -7.45
C LEU A 150 -3.82 -2.57 -6.77
N ALA A 151 -3.30 -1.42 -6.35
CA ALA A 151 -2.02 -1.35 -5.63
C ALA A 151 -2.09 -2.12 -4.30
N ILE A 152 -3.20 -1.98 -3.56
CA ILE A 152 -3.47 -2.73 -2.35
C ILE A 152 -3.47 -4.23 -2.61
N ASN A 153 -4.25 -4.67 -3.57
CA ASN A 153 -4.35 -6.09 -3.87
C ASN A 153 -3.01 -6.69 -4.32
N ALA A 154 -2.29 -6.00 -5.21
CA ALA A 154 -1.00 -6.46 -5.71
C ALA A 154 0.05 -6.61 -4.59
N PHE A 155 0.15 -5.63 -3.69
CA PHE A 155 1.12 -5.68 -2.61
C PHE A 155 0.78 -6.75 -1.58
N GLY A 156 -0.49 -6.86 -1.16
CA GLY A 156 -0.91 -7.90 -0.22
C GLY A 156 -0.71 -9.31 -0.79
N ILE A 157 -0.94 -9.51 -2.10
CA ILE A 157 -0.64 -10.78 -2.78
C ILE A 157 0.87 -11.04 -2.79
N SER A 158 1.68 -10.01 -3.03
CA SER A 158 3.15 -10.14 -3.03
C SER A 158 3.68 -10.59 -1.67
N LEU A 159 3.26 -9.93 -0.59
CA LEU A 159 3.65 -10.30 0.78
C LEU A 159 3.24 -11.73 1.13
N ARG A 160 2.00 -12.11 0.77
CA ARG A 160 1.51 -13.47 1.00
C ARG A 160 2.35 -14.50 0.22
N LYS A 161 2.66 -14.22 -1.05
CA LYS A 161 3.50 -15.09 -1.90
C LYS A 161 4.95 -15.17 -1.41
N SER A 162 5.46 -14.14 -0.74
CA SER A 162 6.79 -14.18 -0.11
C SER A 162 6.81 -14.86 1.26
N GLY A 163 5.66 -15.36 1.74
CA GLY A 163 5.52 -16.02 3.04
C GLY A 163 5.44 -15.06 4.23
N ASP A 164 5.40 -13.75 4.00
CA ASP A 164 5.20 -12.76 5.06
C ASP A 164 3.70 -12.60 5.35
N PHE A 165 3.14 -13.62 5.99
CA PHE A 165 1.71 -13.67 6.30
C PHE A 165 1.30 -12.62 7.33
N ASP A 166 2.19 -12.27 8.26
CA ASP A 166 1.93 -11.23 9.27
C ASP A 166 1.88 -9.84 8.63
N GLY A 167 2.86 -9.52 7.78
CA GLY A 167 2.87 -8.31 6.98
C GLY A 167 1.63 -8.22 6.10
N ALA A 168 1.29 -9.29 5.37
CA ALA A 168 0.12 -9.32 4.50
C ALA A 168 -1.18 -9.12 5.30
N ALA A 169 -1.32 -9.78 6.45
CA ALA A 169 -2.52 -9.68 7.27
C ALA A 169 -2.67 -8.27 7.86
N ASN A 170 -1.60 -7.68 8.39
CA ASN A 170 -1.61 -6.30 8.87
C ASN A 170 -1.97 -5.32 7.74
N TYR A 171 -1.41 -5.56 6.56
CA TYR A 171 -1.65 -4.74 5.38
C TYR A 171 -3.12 -4.74 4.95
N TYR A 172 -3.72 -5.92 4.77
CA TYR A 172 -5.13 -6.01 4.39
C TYR A 172 -6.07 -5.43 5.47
N ARG A 173 -5.73 -5.50 6.76
CA ARG A 173 -6.52 -4.85 7.82
C ARG A 173 -6.55 -3.33 7.64
N LYS A 174 -5.39 -2.70 7.39
CA LYS A 174 -5.33 -1.26 7.09
C LYS A 174 -6.09 -0.90 5.81
N ALA A 175 -6.04 -1.76 4.80
CA ALA A 175 -6.81 -1.54 3.59
C ALA A 175 -8.33 -1.63 3.83
N LEU A 176 -8.77 -2.51 4.71
CA LEU A 176 -10.18 -2.59 5.14
C LEU A 176 -10.61 -1.38 5.96
N GLU A 177 -9.71 -0.63 6.61
CA GLU A 177 -10.07 0.66 7.23
C GLU A 177 -10.54 1.69 6.18
N LEU A 178 -9.98 1.62 4.97
CA LEU A 178 -10.37 2.48 3.83
C LEU A 178 -11.61 1.96 3.10
N SER A 179 -11.82 0.66 3.06
CA SER A 179 -12.98 0.04 2.41
C SER A 179 -13.54 -1.09 3.26
N PRO A 180 -14.30 -0.75 4.34
CA PRO A 180 -14.73 -1.71 5.35
C PRO A 180 -15.63 -2.84 4.85
N HIS A 181 -16.23 -2.67 3.66
CA HIS A 181 -17.16 -3.61 3.05
C HIS A 181 -16.60 -4.28 1.78
N ASP A 182 -15.31 -4.13 1.50
CA ASP A 182 -14.70 -4.74 0.30
C ASP A 182 -14.50 -6.24 0.52
N GLU A 183 -15.37 -7.03 -0.11
CA GLU A 183 -15.44 -8.48 -0.01
C GLU A 183 -14.13 -9.13 -0.49
N ARG A 184 -13.48 -8.56 -1.51
CA ARG A 184 -12.23 -9.09 -2.07
C ARG A 184 -11.07 -8.90 -1.11
N LEU A 185 -11.00 -7.74 -0.44
CA LEU A 185 -10.00 -7.53 0.62
C LEU A 185 -10.23 -8.47 1.80
N MET A 186 -11.48 -8.70 2.21
CA MET A 186 -11.81 -9.69 3.25
C MET A 186 -11.38 -11.11 2.84
N PHE A 187 -11.67 -11.52 1.61
CA PHE A 187 -11.29 -12.83 1.07
C PHE A 187 -9.76 -12.99 1.00
N ASN A 188 -9.03 -11.98 0.55
CA ASN A 188 -7.57 -12.03 0.49
C ASN A 188 -6.92 -12.07 1.89
N LEU A 189 -7.46 -11.33 2.86
CA LEU A 189 -7.04 -11.44 4.25
C LEU A 189 -7.37 -12.85 4.80
N ALA A 190 -8.55 -13.38 4.51
CA ALA A 190 -8.93 -14.73 4.94
C ALA A 190 -7.96 -15.80 4.40
N ARG A 191 -7.61 -15.71 3.11
CA ARG A 191 -6.62 -16.60 2.50
C ARG A 191 -5.25 -16.47 3.16
N THR A 192 -4.83 -15.25 3.47
CA THR A 192 -3.58 -14.99 4.21
C THR A 192 -3.60 -15.64 5.58
N LEU A 193 -4.70 -15.53 6.33
CA LEU A 193 -4.85 -16.16 7.65
C LEU A 193 -4.84 -17.69 7.55
N TYR A 194 -5.49 -18.27 6.54
CA TYR A 194 -5.44 -19.71 6.31
C TYR A 194 -4.01 -20.19 6.04
N GLU A 195 -3.27 -19.52 5.17
CA GLU A 195 -1.87 -19.87 4.85
C GLU A 195 -0.94 -19.66 6.07
N LYS A 196 -1.29 -18.75 6.98
CA LYS A 196 -0.65 -18.59 8.30
C LYS A 196 -1.00 -19.70 9.30
N GLY A 197 -2.05 -20.49 9.04
CA GLY A 197 -2.56 -21.53 9.96
C GLY A 197 -3.73 -21.10 10.85
N ASP A 198 -4.21 -19.87 10.73
CA ASP A 198 -5.40 -19.36 11.45
C ASP A 198 -6.68 -19.66 10.66
N ALA A 199 -7.11 -20.93 10.72
CA ALA A 199 -8.33 -21.39 10.06
C ALA A 199 -9.61 -20.77 10.64
N ALA A 200 -9.61 -20.40 11.93
CA ALA A 200 -10.75 -19.78 12.59
C ALA A 200 -10.95 -18.34 12.08
N GLY A 201 -9.89 -17.52 12.09
CA GLY A 201 -9.92 -16.17 11.54
C GLY A 201 -10.22 -16.15 10.04
N CYS A 202 -9.71 -17.13 9.29
CA CYS A 202 -10.08 -17.33 7.88
C CYS A 202 -11.60 -17.49 7.71
N ARG A 203 -12.22 -18.42 8.44
CA ARG A 203 -13.67 -18.68 8.37
C ARG A 203 -14.48 -17.41 8.64
N THR A 204 -14.19 -16.70 9.74
CA THR A 204 -14.92 -15.49 10.12
C THR A 204 -14.88 -14.43 9.03
N LEU A 205 -13.74 -14.24 8.34
CA LEU A 205 -13.64 -13.28 7.25
C LEU A 205 -14.34 -13.72 5.97
N LEU A 206 -14.31 -15.01 5.65
CA LEU A 206 -15.07 -15.53 4.51
C LEU A 206 -16.58 -15.39 4.72
N GLU A 207 -17.08 -15.59 5.94
CA GLU A 207 -18.48 -15.36 6.29
C GLU A 207 -18.86 -13.89 6.11
N LYS A 208 -18.00 -12.95 6.53
CA LYS A 208 -18.20 -11.51 6.28
C LYS A 208 -18.16 -11.17 4.79
N ALA A 209 -17.25 -11.77 4.03
CA ALA A 209 -17.16 -11.55 2.58
C ALA A 209 -18.43 -12.00 1.86
N VAL A 210 -18.99 -13.16 2.23
CA VAL A 210 -20.27 -13.65 1.68
C VAL A 210 -21.46 -12.82 2.17
N ALA A 211 -21.40 -12.25 3.37
CA ALA A 211 -22.44 -11.32 3.84
C ALA A 211 -22.42 -9.99 3.07
N ALA A 212 -21.23 -9.52 2.66
CA ALA A 212 -21.07 -8.31 1.85
C ALA A 212 -21.47 -8.55 0.38
N ASP A 213 -21.05 -9.67 -0.20
CA ASP A 213 -21.48 -10.12 -1.53
C ASP A 213 -22.00 -11.57 -1.46
N PRO A 214 -23.33 -11.74 -1.41
CA PRO A 214 -23.96 -13.04 -1.42
C PRO A 214 -23.65 -13.88 -2.66
N ASP A 215 -23.14 -13.33 -3.76
CA ASP A 215 -22.80 -14.08 -4.99
C ASP A 215 -21.31 -14.41 -5.11
N PHE A 216 -20.50 -14.09 -4.09
CA PHE A 216 -19.07 -14.31 -4.11
C PHE A 216 -18.69 -15.81 -4.09
N ALA A 217 -18.57 -16.40 -5.28
CA ALA A 217 -18.43 -17.84 -5.50
C ALA A 217 -17.15 -18.41 -4.87
N GLU A 218 -16.04 -17.67 -4.96
CA GLU A 218 -14.73 -18.06 -4.43
C GLU A 218 -14.76 -18.15 -2.90
N ALA A 219 -15.38 -17.19 -2.22
CA ALA A 219 -15.52 -17.20 -0.77
C ALA A 219 -16.37 -18.39 -0.29
N LYS A 220 -17.50 -18.64 -0.96
CA LYS A 220 -18.35 -19.81 -0.69
C LYS A 220 -17.62 -21.13 -0.93
N ALA A 221 -16.83 -21.23 -2.00
CA ALA A 221 -16.04 -22.41 -2.30
C ALA A 221 -15.00 -22.67 -1.22
N PHE A 222 -14.34 -21.61 -0.73
CA PHE A 222 -13.35 -21.73 0.33
C PHE A 222 -13.99 -22.14 1.68
N LEU A 223 -15.17 -21.60 2.03
CA LEU A 223 -15.92 -22.06 3.21
C LEU A 223 -16.26 -23.56 3.15
N ARG A 224 -16.72 -24.04 1.98
CA ARG A 224 -16.97 -25.48 1.78
C ARG A 224 -15.69 -26.30 1.94
N TYR A 225 -14.58 -25.81 1.43
CA TYR A 225 -13.28 -26.45 1.60
C TYR A 225 -12.87 -26.52 3.08
N LEU A 226 -12.99 -25.42 3.84
CA LEU A 226 -12.70 -25.41 5.28
C LEU A 226 -13.59 -26.36 6.06
N ALA A 227 -14.88 -26.46 5.73
CA ALA A 227 -15.80 -27.37 6.41
C ALA A 227 -15.42 -28.85 6.21
N ARG A 228 -14.93 -29.22 5.03
CA ARG A 228 -14.48 -30.60 4.73
C ARG A 228 -13.16 -30.97 5.40
N HIS A 229 -12.33 -29.97 5.73
CA HIS A 229 -11.00 -30.16 6.32
C HIS A 229 -10.93 -29.71 7.78
N ALA A 230 -12.05 -29.26 8.35
CA ALA A 230 -12.15 -29.04 9.78
C ALA A 230 -12.10 -30.40 10.46
N LYS A 231 -11.11 -30.60 11.35
CA LYS A 231 -11.21 -31.71 12.30
C LYS A 231 -12.53 -31.53 13.06
N PRO A 232 -13.35 -32.58 13.24
CA PRO A 232 -14.53 -32.46 14.08
C PRO A 232 -14.06 -31.90 15.43
N ALA A 233 -14.67 -30.80 15.85
CA ALA A 233 -14.54 -30.33 17.22
C ALA A 233 -14.95 -31.51 18.11
N GLY A 234 -14.16 -31.76 19.16
CA GLY A 234 -14.19 -32.97 19.96
C GLY A 234 -15.58 -33.58 20.09
N VAL A 235 -15.71 -34.83 19.62
CA VAL A 235 -16.47 -35.79 20.43
C VAL A 235 -15.67 -35.84 21.73
N GLU A 236 -16.11 -35.09 22.74
CA GLU A 236 -15.78 -35.45 24.10
C GLU A 236 -16.27 -36.89 24.24
N ASP A 237 -15.34 -37.84 24.28
CA ASP A 237 -15.61 -39.15 24.89
C ASP A 237 -16.03 -38.83 26.32
N PHE A 238 -17.34 -38.64 26.53
CA PHE A 238 -17.91 -38.77 27.84
C PHE A 238 -17.58 -40.20 28.27
N PRO A 239 -16.81 -40.41 29.36
CA PRO A 239 -16.66 -41.74 29.88
C PRO A 239 -18.06 -42.25 30.21
N ASP A 240 -18.38 -43.42 29.69
CA ASP A 240 -19.60 -44.17 29.99
C ASP A 240 -19.62 -44.45 31.50
N ILE A 241 -20.27 -43.58 32.27
CA ILE A 241 -20.51 -43.80 33.70
C ILE A 241 -21.84 -44.53 33.83
N THR A 242 -21.83 -45.79 33.39
CA THR A 242 -22.82 -46.76 33.83
C THR A 242 -22.29 -47.46 35.08
N ILE A 243 -22.70 -47.01 36.27
CA ILE A 243 -23.03 -47.85 37.46
C ILE A 243 -24.16 -47.15 38.23
#